data_AF-A0A9P7K0Y8-F1
#
_entry.id   AF-A0A9P7K0Y8-F1
#
_cell.length_a   1.000
_cell.length_b   1.000
_cell.length_c   1.000
_cell.angle_alpha   90.00
_cell.angle_beta   90.00
_cell.angle_gamma   90.00
#
_symmetry.space_group_name_H-M   'P 1'
#
loop_
_entity.id
_entity.type
_entity.pdbx_description
1 polymer ?
#
loop_
_entity_poly.entity_id
_entity_poly.type
_entity_poly.pdbx_seq_one_letter_code
_entity_poly.pdbx_strand_id
1 'polypeptide(L)'
;ASCSALERMLEISNEEWDAIELVTKWLKHFRDATTQMSSTKQPMLSQTHAIFRGLQEHLRTALRELPNNAPPRIRDGLVAAHEKLADYYSKYDLSPYYLWAA
;
A
#
# COMPACT_ATOMS: atom_id res chain seq x y z
N ALA A 1 -43.20 3.76 8.77
CA ALA A 1 -42.51 2.68 8.03
C ALA A 1 -41.24 3.15 7.28
N SER A 2 -40.81 4.42 7.37
CA SER A 2 -39.70 4.95 6.55
C SER A 2 -38.31 4.94 7.22
N CYS A 3 -38.23 4.80 8.56
CA CYS A 3 -36.98 4.88 9.30
C CYS A 3 -36.16 3.57 9.23
N SER A 4 -36.82 2.42 9.34
CA SER A 4 -36.18 1.09 9.32
C SER A 4 -35.72 0.61 7.94
N ALA A 5 -36.12 1.31 6.87
CA ALA A 5 -35.61 1.08 5.51
C ALA A 5 -34.32 1.86 5.26
N LEU A 6 -34.17 3.05 5.86
CA LEU A 6 -32.95 3.85 5.80
C LEU A 6 -31.82 3.25 6.64
N GLU A 7 -32.12 2.67 7.81
CA GLU A 7 -31.12 1.96 8.63
C GLU A 7 -30.53 0.74 7.90
N ARG A 8 -31.35 -0.01 7.17
CA ARG A 8 -30.88 -1.14 6.35
C ARG A 8 -30.09 -0.73 5.10
N MET A 9 -30.22 0.52 4.62
CA MET A 9 -29.40 1.04 3.52
C MET A 9 -28.00 1.45 3.96
N LEU A 10 -27.75 1.55 5.27
CA LEU A 10 -26.45 1.88 5.87
C LEU A 10 -25.78 0.67 6.51
N GLU A 11 -26.43 -0.49 6.51
CA GLU A 11 -25.82 -1.74 6.94
C GLU A 11 -24.78 -2.17 5.91
N ILE A 12 -23.52 -1.89 6.23
CA ILE A 12 -22.36 -2.40 5.51
C ILE A 12 -22.41 -3.92 5.62
N SER A 13 -22.41 -4.60 4.48
CA SER A 13 -22.42 -6.07 4.43
C SER A 13 -21.10 -6.64 4.95
N ASN A 14 -21.06 -7.93 5.31
CA ASN A 14 -19.80 -8.55 5.72
C ASN A 14 -18.75 -8.50 4.60
N GLU A 15 -19.17 -8.63 3.35
CA GLU A 15 -18.29 -8.52 2.18
C GLU A 15 -17.71 -7.11 2.02
N GLU A 16 -18.50 -6.07 2.31
CA GLU A 16 -18.02 -4.70 2.31
C GLU A 16 -17.05 -4.42 3.47
N TRP A 17 -17.30 -5.00 4.65
CA TRP A 17 -16.36 -4.97 5.77
C TRP A 17 -15.04 -5.67 5.45
N ASP A 18 -15.09 -6.84 4.80
CA ASP A 18 -13.90 -7.56 4.34
C ASP A 18 -13.09 -6.72 3.34
N ALA A 19 -13.77 -6.04 2.43
CA ALA A 19 -13.14 -5.13 1.48
C ALA A 19 -12.47 -3.93 2.18
N ILE A 20 -13.14 -3.32 3.17
CA ILE A 20 -12.58 -2.23 3.99
C ILE A 20 -11.37 -2.73 4.78
N GLU A 21 -11.42 -3.92 5.37
CA GLU A 21 -10.31 -4.51 6.10
C GLU A 21 -9.11 -4.74 5.18
N LEU A 22 -9.34 -5.25 3.98
CA LEU A 22 -8.30 -5.47 2.97
C LEU A 22 -7.61 -4.15 2.58
N VAL A 23 -8.36 -3.11 2.26
CA VAL A 23 -7.80 -1.79 1.95
C VAL A 23 -7.06 -1.21 3.15
N THR A 24 -7.62 -1.36 4.35
CA THR A 24 -6.99 -0.88 5.59
C THR A 24 -5.65 -1.58 5.86
N LYS A 25 -5.52 -2.87 5.55
CA LYS A 25 -4.25 -3.60 5.64
C LYS A 25 -3.20 -2.94 4.75
N TRP A 26 -3.53 -2.63 3.49
CA TRP A 26 -2.60 -1.95 2.58
C TRP A 26 -2.17 -0.59 3.11
N LEU A 27 -3.12 0.23 3.56
CA LEU A 27 -2.84 1.56 4.09
C LEU A 27 -1.98 1.54 5.36
N LYS A 28 -2.15 0.52 6.22
CA LYS A 28 -1.30 0.35 7.40
C LYS A 28 0.18 0.17 7.02
N HIS A 29 0.48 -0.61 5.98
CA HIS A 29 1.88 -0.78 5.54
C HIS A 29 2.51 0.54 5.08
N PHE A 30 1.77 1.38 4.35
CA PHE A 30 2.26 2.71 3.95
C PHE A 30 2.46 3.64 5.15
N ARG A 31 1.53 3.64 6.09
CA ARG A 31 1.64 4.43 7.34
C ARG A 31 2.85 3.99 8.15
N ASP A 32 3.07 2.69 8.30
CA ASP A 32 4.17 2.15 9.09
C ASP A 32 5.52 2.47 8.43
N ALA A 33 5.62 2.34 7.10
CA ALA A 33 6.78 2.78 6.33
C ALA A 33 7.07 4.29 6.50
N THR A 34 6.03 5.12 6.41
CA THR A 34 6.15 6.58 6.60
C THR A 34 6.60 6.91 8.01
N THR A 35 6.06 6.22 9.01
CA THR A 35 6.43 6.39 10.42
C THR A 35 7.90 6.03 10.64
N GLN A 36 8.35 4.90 10.10
CA GLN A 36 9.76 4.49 10.18
C GLN A 36 10.68 5.52 9.50
N MET A 37 10.36 5.96 8.28
CA MET A 37 11.17 6.95 7.58
C MET A 37 11.17 8.34 8.26
N SER A 38 10.07 8.71 8.93
CA SER A 38 9.94 9.98 9.65
C SER A 38 10.58 9.96 11.04
N SER A 39 10.90 8.78 11.57
CA SER A 39 11.53 8.63 12.89
C SER A 39 13.00 9.06 12.92
N THR A 40 13.63 9.18 11.76
CA THR A 40 15.02 9.59 11.62
C THR A 40 15.13 10.95 10.93
N LYS A 41 15.96 11.85 11.47
CA LYS A 41 16.29 13.13 10.82
C LYS A 41 17.15 12.95 9.58
N GLN A 42 17.87 11.82 9.48
CA GLN A 42 18.75 11.48 8.37
C GLN A 42 18.49 10.02 7.97
N PRO A 43 17.55 9.76 7.06
CA PRO A 43 17.27 8.39 6.62
C PRO A 43 18.49 7.81 5.92
N MET A 44 18.95 6.65 6.39
CA MET A 44 20.01 5.92 5.72
C MET A 44 19.50 5.41 4.37
N LEU A 45 20.35 5.48 3.34
CA LEU A 45 20.01 5.03 1.99
C LEU A 45 19.61 3.55 1.97
N SER A 46 20.37 2.69 2.66
CA SER A 46 20.08 1.26 2.80
C SER A 46 18.73 0.98 3.47
N GLN A 47 18.40 1.74 4.52
CA GLN A 47 17.13 1.62 5.21
C GLN A 47 15.95 2.06 4.33
N THR A 48 16.09 3.20 3.64
CA THR A 48 15.06 3.71 2.71
C THR A 48 14.80 2.71 1.59
N HIS A 49 15.88 2.14 1.04
CA HIS A 49 15.83 1.14 -0.01
C HIS A 49 15.12 -0.15 0.46
N ALA A 50 15.44 -0.64 1.66
CA ALA A 50 14.76 -1.80 2.24
C ALA A 50 13.27 -1.56 2.46
N ILE A 51 12.88 -0.36 2.94
CA ILE A 51 11.49 0.02 3.14
C ILE A 51 10.73 0.05 1.80
N PHE A 52 11.31 0.66 0.76
CA PHE A 52 10.68 0.71 -0.56
C PHE A 52 10.55 -0.67 -1.19
N ARG A 53 11.58 -1.52 -1.10
CA ARG A 53 11.48 -2.93 -1.54
C ARG A 53 10.36 -3.67 -0.81
N GLY A 54 10.24 -3.48 0.50
CA GLY A 54 9.16 -4.06 1.31
C GLY A 54 7.77 -3.62 0.87
N LEU A 55 7.58 -2.33 0.57
CA LEU A 55 6.32 -1.80 0.05
C LEU A 55 5.99 -2.35 -1.35
N GLN A 56 6.98 -2.49 -2.24
CA GLN A 56 6.78 -3.08 -3.56
C GLN A 56 6.32 -4.54 -3.48
N GLU A 57 6.97 -5.33 -2.63
CA GLU A 57 6.56 -6.73 -2.44
C GLU A 57 5.17 -6.83 -1.82
N HIS A 58 4.83 -5.94 -0.87
CA HIS A 58 3.49 -5.86 -0.32
C HIS A 58 2.44 -5.55 -1.39
N LEU A 59 2.70 -4.59 -2.29
CA LEU A 59 1.79 -4.27 -3.40
C LEU A 59 1.67 -5.42 -4.41
N ARG A 60 2.75 -6.15 -4.66
CA ARG A 60 2.70 -7.36 -5.50
C ARG A 60 1.79 -8.42 -4.89
N THR A 61 1.88 -8.64 -3.58
CA THR A 61 0.97 -9.54 -2.85
C THR A 61 -0.47 -9.03 -2.91
N ALA A 62 -0.69 -7.73 -2.67
CA ALA A 62 -2.03 -7.12 -2.76
C ALA A 62 -2.66 -7.29 -4.15
N LEU A 63 -1.87 -7.16 -5.23
CA LEU A 63 -2.34 -7.41 -6.60
C LEU A 63 -2.69 -8.88 -6.87
N ARG A 64 -1.97 -9.83 -6.25
CA ARG A 64 -2.22 -11.28 -6.38
C ARG A 64 -3.45 -11.72 -5.60
N GLU A 65 -3.67 -11.14 -4.43
CA GLU A 65 -4.79 -11.45 -3.53
C GLU A 65 -6.07 -10.66 -3.91
N LEU A 66 -5.98 -9.76 -4.89
CA LEU A 66 -7.10 -8.93 -5.30
C LEU A 66 -8.25 -9.80 -5.83
N PRO A 67 -9.47 -9.65 -5.29
CA PRO A 67 -10.63 -10.38 -5.78
C PRO A 67 -10.91 -10.10 -7.28
N ASN A 68 -11.35 -11.11 -8.04
CA ASN A 68 -11.65 -10.95 -9.46
C ASN A 68 -12.80 -9.96 -9.74
N ASN A 69 -13.67 -9.73 -8.76
CA ASN A 69 -14.76 -8.76 -8.81
C ASN A 69 -14.34 -7.36 -8.33
N ALA A 70 -13.07 -7.15 -7.97
CA ALA A 70 -12.59 -5.85 -7.52
C ALA A 70 -12.72 -4.79 -8.62
N PRO A 71 -13.12 -3.55 -8.28
CA PRO A 71 -13.20 -2.47 -9.25
C PRO A 71 -11.87 -2.25 -9.97
N PRO A 72 -11.86 -2.09 -11.31
CA PRO A 72 -10.63 -1.88 -12.08
C PRO A 72 -9.75 -0.73 -11.54
N ARG A 73 -10.40 0.34 -11.04
CA ARG A 73 -9.70 1.50 -10.47
C ARG A 73 -8.82 1.15 -9.26
N ILE A 74 -9.17 0.13 -8.49
CA ILE A 74 -8.35 -0.31 -7.34
C ILE A 74 -7.09 -1.00 -7.83
N ARG A 75 -7.22 -1.91 -8.80
CA ARG A 75 -6.08 -2.56 -9.45
C ARG A 75 -5.15 -1.52 -10.08
N ASP A 76 -5.71 -0.58 -10.84
CA ASP A 76 -4.94 0.47 -11.50
C ASP A 76 -4.22 1.36 -10.47
N GLY A 77 -4.87 1.66 -9.35
CA GLY A 77 -4.24 2.38 -8.22
C GLY A 77 -3.08 1.61 -7.59
N LEU A 78 -3.21 0.30 -7.39
CA LEU A 78 -2.14 -0.55 -6.85
C LEU A 78 -0.96 -0.66 -7.83
N VAL A 79 -1.24 -0.80 -9.14
CA VAL A 79 -0.20 -0.81 -10.19
C VAL A 79 0.52 0.54 -10.23
N ALA A 80 -0.22 1.66 -10.25
CA ALA A 80 0.37 2.99 -10.24
C ALA A 80 1.21 3.25 -8.98
N ALA A 81 0.79 2.77 -7.82
CA ALA A 81 1.57 2.84 -6.59
C ALA A 81 2.88 2.03 -6.70
N HIS A 82 2.82 0.84 -7.29
CA HIS A 82 3.98 -0.03 -7.48
C HIS A 82 4.98 0.60 -8.46
N GLU A 83 4.51 1.13 -9.58
CA GLU A 83 5.31 1.88 -10.56
C GLU A 83 5.94 3.13 -9.93
N LYS A 84 5.17 3.88 -9.14
CA LYS A 84 5.69 5.06 -8.45
C LYS A 84 6.82 4.72 -7.49
N LEU A 85 6.71 3.61 -6.77
CA LEU A 85 7.80 3.12 -5.91
C LEU A 85 9.00 2.64 -6.73
N ALA A 86 8.79 2.02 -7.89
CA ALA A 86 9.87 1.62 -8.79
C ALA A 86 10.64 2.84 -9.33
N ASP A 87 9.94 3.93 -9.67
CA ASP A 87 10.56 5.19 -10.07
C ASP A 87 11.40 5.83 -8.96
N TYR A 88 10.96 5.71 -7.70
CA TYR A 88 11.79 6.15 -6.58
C TYR A 88 13.00 5.25 -6.44
N TYR A 89 12.82 3.94 -6.49
CA TYR A 89 13.90 2.95 -6.36
C TYR A 89 14.99 3.15 -7.43
N SER A 90 14.61 3.33 -8.69
CA SER A 90 15.56 3.51 -9.80
C SER A 90 16.45 4.76 -9.64
N LYS A 91 15.94 5.82 -8.99
CA LYS A 91 16.73 7.01 -8.67
C LYS A 91 17.81 6.73 -7.63
N TYR A 92 17.58 5.80 -6.71
CA TYR A 92 18.58 5.40 -5.71
C TYR A 92 19.58 4.40 -6.26
N ASP A 93 19.19 3.54 -7.19
CA ASP A 93 20.09 2.57 -7.84
C ASP A 93 21.12 3.27 -8.75
N LEU A 94 20.75 4.40 -9.34
CA LEU A 94 21.65 5.28 -10.11
C LEU A 94 22.56 6.14 -9.21
N SER A 95 22.38 6.08 -7.90
CA SER A 95 23.19 6.84 -6.95
C SER A 95 24.58 6.22 -6.81
N PRO A 96 25.67 7.02 -6.84
CA PRO A 96 27.03 6.52 -6.62
C PRO A 96 27.27 6.11 -5.16
N TYR A 97 26.31 6.32 -4.26
CA TYR A 97 26.41 5.93 -2.85
C TYR A 97 26.06 4.45 -2.68
N TYR A 98 27.02 3.69 -2.14
CA TYR A 98 26.95 2.24 -1.99
C TYR A 98 25.74 1.81 -1.12
N LEU A 99 24.84 1.00 -1.68
CA LEU A 99 23.81 0.27 -0.95
C LEU A 99 24.47 -0.89 -0.20
N TRP A 100 25.06 -0.64 0.97
CA TRP A 100 25.59 -1.72 1.82
C TRP A 100 24.45 -2.46 2.51
N ALA A 101 24.12 -3.64 1.96
CA ALA A 101 23.63 -4.89 2.58
C ALA A 101 22.85 -5.67 1.50
N ALA A 102 23.61 -6.33 0.61
CA ALA A 102 23.09 -7.41 -0.24
C ALA A 102 23.33 -8.75 0.44
#